data_AF-A0A388JKQ7-F1
#
_entry.id   AF-A0A388JKQ7-F1
#
_cell.length_a   1.000
_cell.length_b   1.000
_cell.length_c   1.000
_cell.angle_alpha   90.00
_cell.angle_beta   90.00
_cell.angle_gamma   90.00
#
_symmetry.space_group_name_H-M   'P 1'
#
loop_
_entity.id
_entity.type
_entity.pdbx_description
1 polymer ?
#
loop_
_entity_poly.entity_id
_entity_poly.type
_entity_poly.pdbx_seq_one_letter_code
_entity_poly.pdbx_strand_id
1 'polypeptide(L)'
;PRQQTTLAGHVSRLRKYVSRPRQQDTSALPRQQQGIPHQQAPVWPMLLRSQTTVMDQKAGETDEAYQARMLAWSTETKKRADDAAAAAKKRAEDAEQARPLAVQQQRQHDEAAARAADEEWTQRREKIFTGERALLTMAAEWRSEAENSQLADSANKIALLLSHLTDLLATCITQQAEILGLDNSVAQLQDRLQRVEQRPVAAADAGSSNTADRLTALEMHVGSL
;
A
#
# COMPACT_ATOMS: atom_id res chain seq x y z
N PRO A 1 51.31 -17.97 -24.57
CA PRO A 1 50.92 -16.79 -25.39
C PRO A 1 49.41 -16.49 -25.28
N ARG A 2 49.11 -15.45 -24.51
CA ARG A 2 47.92 -14.57 -24.43
C ARG A 2 47.34 -14.20 -25.83
N GLN A 3 46.06 -13.92 -26.15
CA GLN A 3 44.87 -13.27 -25.51
C GLN A 3 43.56 -13.62 -26.30
N GLN A 4 42.37 -13.74 -25.67
CA GLN A 4 41.13 -12.88 -25.73
C GLN A 4 40.67 -12.42 -27.16
N THR A 5 39.39 -12.35 -27.59
CA THR A 5 37.98 -12.34 -27.07
C THR A 5 37.03 -12.56 -28.30
N THR A 6 35.75 -13.01 -28.23
CA THR A 6 34.53 -12.16 -28.27
C THR A 6 33.30 -12.91 -28.86
N LEU A 7 32.13 -12.82 -28.18
CA LEU A 7 30.69 -12.89 -28.59
C LEU A 7 30.14 -14.10 -29.40
N ALA A 8 29.19 -14.89 -28.87
CA ALA A 8 27.74 -14.68 -28.65
C ALA A 8 26.85 -14.95 -29.88
N GLY A 9 25.75 -15.71 -29.69
CA GLY A 9 24.52 -15.55 -30.49
C GLY A 9 23.93 -16.77 -31.21
N HIS A 10 23.05 -17.47 -30.48
CA HIS A 10 21.88 -18.27 -30.87
C HIS A 10 21.36 -18.31 -32.34
N VAL A 11 21.28 -19.55 -32.84
CA VAL A 11 20.09 -20.30 -33.35
C VAL A 11 18.97 -19.56 -34.11
N SER A 12 19.02 -19.70 -35.43
CA SER A 12 18.02 -20.32 -36.33
C SER A 12 16.50 -20.18 -36.10
N ARG A 13 15.88 -19.45 -37.04
CA ARG A 13 14.94 -19.92 -38.10
C ARG A 13 13.44 -20.21 -37.81
N LEU A 14 12.65 -19.43 -38.54
CA LEU A 14 11.54 -19.79 -39.46
C LEU A 14 10.07 -19.88 -38.97
N ARG A 15 9.30 -18.89 -39.45
CA ARG A 15 7.84 -18.88 -39.66
C ARG A 15 7.40 -19.93 -40.69
N LYS A 16 6.18 -20.48 -40.53
CA LYS A 16 5.20 -20.69 -41.63
C LYS A 16 3.75 -20.61 -41.10
N TYR A 17 2.98 -19.72 -41.75
CA TYR A 17 1.53 -19.68 -42.12
C TYR A 17 0.46 -20.31 -41.21
N VAL A 18 -0.70 -19.66 -40.96
CA VAL A 18 -1.92 -19.72 -41.82
C VAL A 18 -2.85 -18.49 -41.62
N SER A 19 -3.57 -18.15 -42.70
CA SER A 19 -4.47 -17.01 -42.92
C SER A 19 -5.91 -17.16 -42.33
N ARG A 20 -6.51 -15.99 -42.04
CA ARG A 20 -7.92 -15.56 -41.75
C ARG A 20 -9.02 -16.16 -42.69
N PRO A 21 -10.36 -16.00 -42.47
CA PRO A 21 -11.07 -14.90 -41.76
C PRO A 21 -12.31 -15.29 -40.89
N ARG A 22 -12.79 -14.36 -40.04
CA ARG A 22 -14.14 -14.41 -39.45
C ARG A 22 -14.92 -13.16 -39.86
N GLN A 23 -16.16 -13.40 -40.26
CA GLN A 23 -17.10 -12.51 -40.94
C GLN A 23 -17.36 -11.16 -40.26
N GLN A 24 -17.58 -10.16 -41.12
CA GLN A 24 -18.42 -8.99 -40.87
C GLN A 24 -19.75 -9.21 -41.58
N ASP A 25 -20.87 -8.82 -40.95
CA ASP A 25 -22.00 -8.07 -41.53
C ASP A 25 -23.03 -7.81 -40.41
N THR A 26 -23.07 -6.58 -39.89
CA THR A 26 -24.04 -5.49 -40.17
C THR A 26 -25.23 -5.48 -39.22
N SER A 27 -25.30 -4.46 -38.34
CA SER A 27 -26.44 -3.54 -38.25
C SER A 27 -26.10 -2.35 -37.35
N ALA A 28 -26.48 -1.18 -37.80
CA ALA A 28 -26.18 0.13 -37.25
C ALA A 28 -27.19 0.61 -36.18
N LEU A 29 -26.78 1.69 -35.48
CA LEU A 29 -27.55 2.67 -34.66
C LEU A 29 -27.79 2.33 -33.16
N PRO A 30 -27.88 3.36 -32.29
CA PRO A 30 -26.72 4.04 -31.70
C PRO A 30 -26.61 3.78 -30.19
N ARG A 31 -25.38 3.93 -29.69
CA ARG A 31 -25.01 3.80 -28.28
C ARG A 31 -25.71 4.90 -27.46
N GLN A 32 -26.79 4.52 -26.77
CA GLN A 32 -27.29 5.22 -25.58
C GLN A 32 -26.11 5.48 -24.64
N GLN A 33 -25.78 6.75 -24.44
CA GLN A 33 -24.87 7.17 -23.37
C GLN A 33 -25.56 6.84 -22.04
N GLN A 34 -25.12 5.77 -21.40
CA GLN A 34 -25.53 5.47 -20.03
C GLN A 34 -24.91 6.51 -19.09
N GLY A 35 -25.83 7.32 -18.56
CA GLY A 35 -25.77 8.21 -17.40
C GLY A 35 -24.47 8.28 -16.61
N ILE A 36 -23.91 9.48 -16.62
CA ILE A 36 -23.03 10.03 -15.59
C ILE A 36 -23.73 9.86 -14.22
N PRO A 37 -23.05 9.36 -13.16
CA PRO A 37 -23.64 9.27 -11.83
C PRO A 37 -24.10 10.66 -11.38
N HIS A 38 -25.30 10.75 -10.82
CA HIS A 38 -25.91 11.99 -10.33
C HIS A 38 -24.89 12.81 -9.53
N GLN A 39 -24.44 13.90 -10.14
CA GLN A 39 -23.91 15.06 -9.43
C GLN A 39 -24.96 15.42 -8.38
N GLN A 40 -24.65 15.18 -7.10
CA GLN A 40 -25.39 15.82 -6.03
C GLN A 40 -25.36 17.32 -6.35
N ALA A 41 -26.53 17.87 -6.68
CA ALA A 41 -26.67 19.29 -6.88
C ALA A 41 -26.06 19.97 -5.65
N PRO A 42 -25.23 21.02 -5.83
CA PRO A 42 -24.69 21.74 -4.69
C PRO A 42 -25.88 22.11 -3.80
N VAL A 43 -25.81 21.89 -2.49
CA VAL A 43 -26.87 22.28 -1.54
C VAL A 43 -27.06 23.82 -1.48
N TRP A 44 -26.22 24.55 -2.23
CA TRP A 44 -26.11 26.00 -2.31
C TRP A 44 -27.35 26.76 -2.83
N PRO A 45 -28.08 26.34 -3.91
CA PRO A 45 -29.20 27.12 -4.42
C PRO A 45 -30.38 27.22 -3.45
N MET A 46 -30.66 26.15 -2.69
CA MET A 46 -31.75 26.14 -1.70
C MET A 46 -31.41 26.97 -0.46
N LEU A 47 -30.13 26.97 -0.06
CA LEU A 47 -29.65 27.75 1.07
C LEU A 47 -29.70 29.26 0.77
N LEU A 48 -29.33 29.69 -0.44
CA LEU A 48 -29.43 31.10 -0.86
C LEU A 48 -30.89 31.56 -1.07
N ARG A 49 -31.75 30.71 -1.63
CA ARG A 49 -33.16 31.07 -1.89
C ARG A 49 -33.99 31.23 -0.61
N SER A 50 -33.62 30.53 0.47
CA SER A 50 -34.28 30.64 1.77
C SER A 50 -33.76 31.83 2.61
N GLN A 51 -32.56 32.34 2.29
CA GLN A 51 -31.98 33.53 2.95
C GLN A 51 -32.53 34.83 2.37
N THR A 52 -32.84 34.87 1.06
CA THR A 52 -33.37 36.06 0.38
C THR A 52 -34.80 36.41 0.79
N THR A 53 -35.65 35.43 1.10
CA THR A 53 -37.02 35.68 1.60
C THR A 53 -37.07 36.29 2.99
N VAL A 54 -36.02 36.09 3.80
CA VAL A 54 -35.84 36.81 5.07
C VAL A 54 -35.49 38.27 4.82
N MET A 55 -34.93 38.61 3.66
CA MET A 55 -34.59 39.97 3.27
C MET A 55 -35.75 40.74 2.62
N ASP A 56 -36.92 40.13 2.38
CA ASP A 56 -38.05 40.86 1.81
C ASP A 56 -38.73 41.73 2.88
N GLN A 57 -39.10 42.97 2.51
CA GLN A 57 -39.86 43.87 3.37
C GLN A 57 -41.29 43.37 3.52
N LYS A 58 -41.78 43.24 4.76
CA LYS A 58 -43.11 42.68 5.01
C LYS A 58 -44.20 43.71 4.71
N ALA A 59 -45.36 43.24 4.26
CA ALA A 59 -46.51 44.12 4.02
C ALA A 59 -46.94 44.83 5.33
N GLY A 60 -46.89 46.16 5.34
CA GLY A 60 -47.20 46.99 6.52
C GLY A 60 -46.04 47.21 7.50
N GLU A 61 -44.82 46.72 7.19
CA GLU A 61 -43.60 47.00 7.96
C GLU A 61 -43.05 48.38 7.58
N THR A 62 -42.76 49.22 8.57
CA THR A 62 -42.10 50.51 8.32
C THR A 62 -40.64 50.31 7.92
N ASP A 63 -40.05 51.29 7.25
CA ASP A 63 -38.65 51.22 6.80
C ASP A 63 -37.68 51.05 7.98
N GLU A 64 -37.93 51.70 9.12
CA GLU A 64 -37.12 51.54 10.32
C GLU A 64 -37.21 50.13 10.91
N ALA A 65 -38.40 49.53 10.91
CA ALA A 65 -38.63 48.17 11.41
C ALA A 65 -37.93 47.12 10.52
N TYR A 66 -37.97 47.32 9.21
CA TYR A 66 -37.25 46.50 8.23
C TYR A 66 -35.72 46.59 8.43
N GLN A 67 -35.17 47.80 8.55
CA GLN A 67 -33.73 48.00 8.79
C GLN A 67 -33.27 47.37 10.12
N ALA A 68 -34.04 47.53 11.19
CA ALA A 68 -33.74 46.93 12.49
C ALA A 68 -33.73 45.40 12.42
N ARG A 69 -34.69 44.80 11.70
CA ARG A 69 -34.77 43.34 11.48
C ARG A 69 -33.59 42.82 10.65
N MET A 70 -33.20 43.54 9.61
CA MET A 70 -32.05 43.18 8.78
C MET A 70 -30.73 43.25 9.54
N LEU A 71 -30.55 44.28 10.37
CA LEU A 71 -29.38 44.39 11.23
C LEU A 71 -29.35 43.26 12.27
N ALA A 72 -30.47 42.96 12.93
CA ALA A 72 -30.58 41.85 13.87
C ALA A 72 -30.30 40.48 13.22
N TRP A 73 -30.76 40.28 11.99
CA TRP A 73 -30.47 39.06 11.24
C TRP A 73 -28.99 38.96 10.82
N SER A 74 -28.38 40.07 10.39
CA SER A 74 -26.94 40.10 10.05
C SER A 74 -26.06 39.86 11.27
N THR A 75 -26.40 40.39 12.44
CA THR A 75 -25.64 40.15 13.68
C THR A 75 -25.81 38.73 14.19
N GLU A 76 -27.02 38.15 14.09
CA GLU A 76 -27.28 36.77 14.47
C GLU A 76 -26.60 35.76 13.52
N THR A 77 -26.63 35.99 12.21
CA THR A 77 -25.93 35.13 11.24
C THR A 77 -24.41 35.22 11.40
N LYS A 78 -23.88 36.43 11.63
CA LYS A 78 -22.47 36.62 11.97
C LYS A 78 -22.09 35.88 13.25
N LYS A 79 -22.89 36.01 14.31
CA LYS A 79 -22.68 35.29 15.57
C LYS A 79 -22.65 33.77 15.35
N ARG A 80 -23.60 33.22 14.58
CA ARG A 80 -23.60 31.78 14.25
C ARG A 80 -22.38 31.35 13.47
N ALA A 81 -21.88 32.19 12.55
CA ALA A 81 -20.65 31.90 11.81
C ALA A 81 -19.42 31.90 12.74
N ASP A 82 -19.34 32.88 13.66
CA ASP A 82 -18.26 32.97 14.65
C ASP A 82 -18.31 31.77 15.62
N ASP A 83 -19.50 31.40 16.11
CA ASP A 83 -19.72 30.24 16.97
C ASP A 83 -19.36 28.92 16.25
N ALA A 84 -19.72 28.79 14.96
CA ALA A 84 -19.37 27.63 14.15
C ALA A 84 -17.85 27.55 13.89
N ALA A 85 -17.19 28.68 13.64
CA ALA A 85 -15.73 28.74 13.49
C ALA A 85 -15.01 28.36 14.78
N ALA A 86 -15.47 28.86 15.94
CA ALA A 86 -14.94 28.49 17.24
C ALA A 86 -15.14 26.98 17.53
N ALA A 87 -16.31 26.43 17.22
CA ALA A 87 -16.59 25.00 17.38
C ALA A 87 -15.72 24.14 16.44
N ALA A 88 -15.51 24.56 15.18
CA ALA A 88 -14.64 23.87 14.24
C ALA A 88 -13.18 23.89 14.69
N LYS A 89 -12.70 25.06 15.17
CA LYS A 89 -11.35 25.20 15.72
C LYS A 89 -11.14 24.26 16.91
N LYS A 90 -12.08 24.23 17.85
CA LYS A 90 -12.02 23.31 19.01
C LYS A 90 -11.97 21.85 18.56
N ARG A 91 -12.81 21.44 17.61
CA ARG A 91 -12.79 20.07 17.07
C ARG A 91 -11.47 19.72 16.39
N ALA A 92 -10.85 20.66 15.69
CA ALA A 92 -9.54 20.47 15.08
C ALA A 92 -8.46 20.29 16.16
N GLU A 93 -8.46 21.12 17.20
CA GLU A 93 -7.56 20.99 18.35
C GLU A 93 -7.74 19.65 19.08
N ASP A 94 -8.99 19.24 19.34
CA ASP A 94 -9.30 17.94 19.96
C ASP A 94 -8.80 16.78 19.08
N ALA A 95 -8.96 16.88 17.76
CA ALA A 95 -8.46 15.88 16.81
C ALA A 95 -6.92 15.84 16.76
N GLU A 96 -6.25 16.99 16.79
CA GLU A 96 -4.79 17.08 16.86
C GLU A 96 -4.25 16.50 18.17
N GLN A 97 -4.96 16.68 19.29
CA GLN A 97 -4.60 16.06 20.57
C GLN A 97 -4.79 14.53 20.56
N ALA A 98 -5.78 14.01 19.82
CA ALA A 98 -6.04 12.57 19.71
C ALA A 98 -5.07 11.84 18.75
N ARG A 99 -4.55 12.53 17.74
CA ARG A 99 -3.66 11.95 16.71
C ARG A 99 -2.39 11.27 17.28
N PRO A 100 -1.62 11.87 18.21
CA PRO A 100 -0.42 11.25 18.76
C PRO A 100 -0.69 9.88 19.39
N LEU A 101 -1.81 9.73 20.09
CA LEU A 101 -2.17 8.46 20.73
C LEU A 101 -2.48 7.39 19.68
N ALA A 102 -3.23 7.74 18.62
CA ALA A 102 -3.54 6.81 17.53
C ALA A 102 -2.26 6.36 16.79
N VAL A 103 -1.35 7.29 16.49
CA VAL A 103 -0.06 6.97 15.87
C VAL A 103 0.79 6.09 16.79
N GLN A 104 0.79 6.36 18.10
CA GLN A 104 1.54 5.56 19.06
C GLN A 104 0.98 4.13 19.16
N GLN A 105 -0.34 3.96 19.17
CA GLN A 105 -0.97 2.64 19.15
C GLN A 105 -0.62 1.88 17.87
N GLN A 106 -0.73 2.53 16.72
CA GLN A 106 -0.34 1.92 15.44
C GLN A 106 1.12 1.47 15.47
N ARG A 107 2.03 2.34 15.92
CA ARG A 107 3.45 1.99 16.08
C ARG A 107 3.66 0.78 16.98
N GLN A 108 2.96 0.70 18.12
CA GLN A 108 3.09 -0.44 19.02
C GLN A 108 2.63 -1.76 18.37
N HIS A 109 1.56 -1.71 17.57
CA HIS A 109 1.10 -2.86 16.79
C HIS A 109 2.11 -3.26 15.71
N ASP A 110 2.60 -2.30 14.95
CA ASP A 110 3.60 -2.54 13.90
C ASP A 110 4.90 -3.10 14.50
N GLU A 111 5.34 -2.58 15.64
CA GLU A 111 6.52 -3.05 16.36
C GLU A 111 6.32 -4.46 16.93
N ALA A 112 5.13 -4.77 17.45
CA ALA A 112 4.79 -6.12 17.89
C ALA A 112 4.78 -7.11 16.71
N ALA A 113 4.21 -6.71 15.57
CA ALA A 113 4.22 -7.53 14.36
C ALA A 113 5.65 -7.76 13.83
N ALA A 114 6.49 -6.72 13.82
CA ALA A 114 7.89 -6.82 13.43
C ALA A 114 8.69 -7.76 14.34
N ARG A 115 8.49 -7.67 15.68
CA ARG A 115 9.11 -8.60 16.64
C ARG A 115 8.68 -10.04 16.40
N ALA A 116 7.39 -10.29 16.18
CA ALA A 116 6.88 -11.64 15.92
C ALA A 116 7.49 -12.24 14.64
N ALA A 117 7.63 -11.44 13.57
CA ALA A 117 8.28 -11.88 12.34
C ALA A 117 9.78 -12.18 12.54
N ASP A 118 10.50 -11.36 13.32
CA ASP A 118 11.92 -11.58 13.62
C ASP A 118 12.16 -12.85 14.47
N GLU A 119 11.29 -13.10 15.44
CA GLU A 119 11.31 -14.34 16.23
C GLU A 119 11.07 -15.57 15.34
N GLU A 120 10.09 -15.50 14.44
CA GLU A 120 9.79 -16.59 13.50
C GLU A 120 10.97 -16.85 12.56
N TRP A 121 11.61 -15.79 12.04
CA TRP A 121 12.81 -15.90 11.21
C TRP A 121 13.98 -16.52 11.97
N THR A 122 14.19 -16.11 13.23
CA THR A 122 15.21 -16.67 14.11
C THR A 122 14.96 -18.15 14.38
N GLN A 123 13.72 -18.55 14.66
CA GLN A 123 13.33 -19.95 14.86
C GLN A 123 13.61 -20.82 13.62
N ARG A 124 13.24 -20.33 12.43
CA ARG A 124 13.53 -21.02 11.16
C ARG A 124 15.04 -21.22 10.96
N ARG A 125 15.81 -20.16 11.19
CA ARG A 125 17.27 -20.19 11.08
C ARG A 125 17.90 -21.18 12.06
N GLU A 126 17.41 -21.20 13.30
CA GLU A 126 17.89 -22.14 14.31
C GLU A 126 17.58 -23.59 13.94
N LYS A 127 16.43 -23.86 13.31
CA LYS A 127 16.10 -25.19 12.81
C LYS A 127 17.14 -25.71 11.80
N ILE A 128 17.59 -24.85 10.87
CA ILE A 128 18.66 -25.19 9.92
C ILE A 128 19.97 -25.48 10.66
N PHE A 129 20.41 -24.59 11.55
CA PHE A 129 21.67 -24.78 12.28
C PHE A 129 21.65 -26.01 13.18
N THR A 130 20.53 -26.29 13.84
CA THR A 130 20.37 -27.50 14.64
C THR A 130 20.44 -28.77 13.78
N GLY A 131 19.81 -28.78 12.59
CA GLY A 131 19.90 -29.90 11.64
C GLY A 131 21.32 -30.10 11.11
N GLU A 132 22.01 -29.02 10.73
CA GLU A 132 23.42 -29.05 10.30
C GLU A 132 24.35 -29.58 11.40
N ARG A 133 24.18 -29.09 12.63
CA ARG A 133 24.97 -29.54 13.78
C ARG A 133 24.75 -31.02 14.08
N ALA A 134 23.51 -31.52 13.98
CA ALA A 134 23.23 -32.94 14.12
C ALA A 134 23.98 -33.79 13.08
N LEU A 135 23.99 -33.36 11.81
CA LEU A 135 24.74 -34.02 10.74
C LEU A 135 26.25 -34.04 11.01
N LEU A 136 26.81 -32.90 11.45
CA LEU A 136 28.24 -32.81 11.77
C LEU A 136 28.63 -33.72 12.94
N THR A 137 27.79 -33.80 13.97
CA THR A 137 28.02 -34.70 15.11
C THR A 137 28.00 -36.17 14.67
N MET A 138 26.98 -36.61 13.93
CA MET A 138 26.93 -37.98 13.42
C MET A 138 28.13 -38.30 12.53
N ALA A 139 28.53 -37.37 11.67
CA ALA A 139 29.69 -37.55 10.80
C ALA A 139 30.99 -37.71 11.58
N ALA A 140 31.16 -36.96 12.69
CA ALA A 140 32.33 -37.09 13.56
C ALA A 140 32.33 -38.44 14.31
N GLU A 141 31.19 -38.87 14.84
CA GLU A 141 31.04 -40.17 15.51
C GLU A 141 31.36 -41.33 14.58
N TRP A 142 30.76 -41.35 13.39
CA TRP A 142 30.98 -42.45 12.44
C TRP A 142 32.37 -42.43 11.83
N ARG A 143 33.01 -41.25 11.72
CA ARG A 143 34.42 -41.16 11.36
C ARG A 143 35.29 -41.86 12.40
N SER A 144 35.06 -41.58 13.69
CA SER A 144 35.77 -42.24 14.79
C SER A 144 35.55 -43.76 14.78
N GLU A 145 34.32 -44.23 14.56
CA GLU A 145 34.04 -45.66 14.43
C GLU A 145 34.75 -46.30 13.24
N ALA A 146 34.79 -45.61 12.10
CA ALA A 146 35.50 -46.08 10.91
C ALA A 146 37.01 -46.19 11.14
N GLU A 147 37.62 -45.18 11.79
CA GLU A 147 39.04 -45.17 12.16
C GLU A 147 39.39 -46.32 13.12
N ASN A 148 38.48 -46.66 14.03
CA ASN A 148 38.64 -47.76 14.97
C ASN A 148 38.26 -49.15 14.39
N SER A 149 37.94 -49.24 13.09
CA SER A 149 37.44 -50.46 12.44
C SER A 149 36.17 -51.04 13.11
N GLN A 150 35.38 -50.18 13.75
CA GLN A 150 34.15 -50.51 14.48
C GLN A 150 32.88 -50.08 13.73
N LEU A 151 33.01 -49.59 12.50
CA LEU A 151 31.88 -49.12 11.70
C LEU A 151 30.96 -50.28 11.31
N ALA A 152 30.02 -50.60 12.20
CA ALA A 152 28.95 -51.56 11.97
C ALA A 152 27.74 -50.87 11.31
N ASP A 153 26.92 -51.68 10.66
CA ASP A 153 25.61 -51.26 10.15
C ASP A 153 25.66 -50.05 9.20
N SER A 154 26.68 -50.01 8.33
CA SER A 154 26.94 -48.89 7.42
C SER A 154 25.75 -48.57 6.50
N ALA A 155 24.96 -49.58 6.11
CA ALA A 155 23.77 -49.39 5.29
C ALA A 155 22.70 -48.56 6.02
N ASN A 156 22.38 -48.88 7.28
CA ASN A 156 21.39 -48.12 8.06
C ASN A 156 21.90 -46.72 8.41
N LYS A 157 23.20 -46.57 8.68
CA LYS A 157 23.82 -45.26 8.89
C LYS A 157 23.72 -44.38 7.64
N ILE A 158 24.01 -44.93 6.46
CA ILE A 158 23.81 -44.21 5.19
C ILE A 158 22.33 -43.82 5.01
N ALA A 159 21.40 -44.73 5.27
CA ALA A 159 19.96 -44.44 5.17
C ALA A 159 19.53 -43.31 6.13
N LEU A 160 20.02 -43.32 7.37
CA LEU A 160 19.78 -42.28 8.36
C LEU A 160 20.34 -40.92 7.92
N LEU A 161 21.58 -40.90 7.40
CA LEU A 161 22.21 -39.69 6.87
C LEU A 161 21.42 -39.09 5.72
N LEU A 162 21.03 -39.92 4.76
CA LEU A 162 20.21 -39.49 3.62
C LEU A 162 18.85 -38.93 4.09
N SER A 163 18.25 -39.51 5.12
CA SER A 163 17.00 -39.01 5.70
C SER A 163 17.18 -37.62 6.31
N HIS A 164 18.22 -37.42 7.14
CA HIS A 164 18.51 -36.11 7.73
C HIS A 164 18.90 -35.05 6.70
N LEU A 165 19.69 -35.41 5.68
CA LEU A 165 20.01 -34.51 4.57
C LEU A 165 18.77 -34.10 3.80
N THR A 166 17.84 -35.04 3.57
CA THR A 166 16.59 -34.74 2.87
C THR A 166 15.70 -33.79 3.67
N ASP A 167 15.57 -34.00 4.99
CA ASP A 167 14.82 -33.10 5.88
C ASP A 167 15.45 -31.69 5.95
N LEU A 168 16.78 -31.61 6.04
CA LEU A 168 17.49 -30.35 6.04
C LEU A 168 17.31 -29.61 4.70
N LEU A 169 17.42 -30.31 3.57
CA LEU A 169 17.18 -29.76 2.25
C LEU A 169 15.75 -29.25 2.09
N ALA A 170 14.74 -29.99 2.57
CA ALA A 170 13.35 -29.55 2.55
C ALA A 170 13.14 -28.26 3.36
N THR A 171 13.79 -28.15 4.52
CA THR A 171 13.76 -26.93 5.35
C THR A 171 14.44 -25.77 4.63
N CYS A 172 15.61 -25.98 4.01
CA CYS A 172 16.31 -24.97 3.21
C CYS A 172 15.49 -24.47 2.02
N ILE A 173 14.83 -25.36 1.27
CA ILE A 173 13.99 -25.00 0.12
C ILE A 173 12.82 -24.12 0.56
N THR A 174 12.17 -24.48 1.68
CA THR A 174 11.07 -23.69 2.23
C THR A 174 11.53 -22.28 2.58
N GLN A 175 12.67 -22.15 3.26
CA GLN A 175 13.23 -20.84 3.62
C GLN A 175 13.67 -20.03 2.38
N GLN A 176 14.16 -20.70 1.33
CA GLN A 176 14.52 -20.03 0.09
C GLN A 176 13.30 -19.45 -0.65
N ALA A 177 12.15 -20.13 -0.61
CA ALA A 177 10.90 -19.62 -1.17
C ALA A 177 10.43 -18.34 -0.44
N GLU A 178 10.58 -18.29 0.88
CA GLU A 178 10.25 -17.09 1.67
C GLU A 178 11.16 -15.90 1.32
N ILE A 179 12.47 -16.12 1.18
CA ILE A 179 13.43 -15.08 0.75
C ILE A 179 13.04 -14.52 -0.62
N LEU A 180 12.71 -15.40 -1.57
CA LEU A 180 12.24 -14.96 -2.90
C LEU A 180 10.94 -14.16 -2.82
N GLY A 181 10.04 -14.51 -1.91
CA GLY A 181 8.82 -13.73 -1.63
C GLY A 181 9.14 -12.32 -1.09
N LEU A 182 10.11 -12.22 -0.18
CA LEU A 182 10.60 -10.94 0.33
C LEU A 182 11.27 -10.10 -0.76
N ASP A 183 12.13 -10.68 -1.60
CA ASP A 183 12.78 -10.00 -2.72
C ASP A 183 11.75 -9.39 -3.69
N ASN A 184 10.69 -10.15 -4.02
CA ASN A 184 9.59 -9.65 -4.84
C ASN A 184 8.86 -8.49 -4.18
N SER A 185 8.62 -8.58 -2.86
CA SER A 185 7.97 -7.51 -2.09
C SER A 185 8.83 -6.25 -2.07
N VAL A 186 10.15 -6.40 -1.88
CA VAL A 186 11.12 -5.29 -1.93
C VAL A 186 11.15 -4.65 -3.33
N ALA A 187 11.16 -5.44 -4.39
CA ALA A 187 11.10 -4.93 -5.76
C ALA A 187 9.81 -4.15 -6.03
N GLN A 188 8.67 -4.64 -5.52
CA GLN A 188 7.39 -3.93 -5.61
C GLN A 188 7.42 -2.60 -4.84
N LEU A 189 7.98 -2.59 -3.63
CA LEU A 189 8.14 -1.37 -2.85
C LEU A 189 9.08 -0.37 -3.55
N GLN A 190 10.16 -0.84 -4.17
CA GLN A 190 11.07 0.00 -4.96
C GLN A 190 10.37 0.63 -6.17
N ASP A 191 9.59 -0.13 -6.95
CA ASP A 191 8.80 0.41 -8.08
C ASP A 191 7.78 1.46 -7.61
N ARG A 192 7.13 1.22 -6.46
CA ARG A 192 6.19 2.18 -5.87
C ARG A 192 6.91 3.44 -5.38
N LEU A 193 8.04 3.31 -4.70
CA LEU A 193 8.86 4.43 -4.26
C LEU A 193 9.33 5.26 -5.45
N GLN A 194 9.83 4.61 -6.49
CA GLN A 194 10.25 5.28 -7.72
C GLN A 194 9.08 6.03 -8.37
N ARG A 195 7.86 5.49 -8.38
CA ARG A 195 6.67 6.23 -8.83
C ARG A 195 6.36 7.46 -7.98
N VAL A 196 6.53 7.37 -6.66
CA VAL A 196 6.35 8.52 -5.75
C VAL A 196 7.40 9.59 -6.03
N GLU A 197 8.68 9.19 -6.16
CA GLU A 197 9.80 10.10 -6.44
C GLU A 197 9.71 10.76 -7.81
N GLN A 198 9.28 10.02 -8.84
CA GLN A 198 9.14 10.51 -10.20
C GLN A 198 7.85 11.30 -10.43
N ARG A 199 6.93 11.36 -9.45
CA ARG A 199 5.71 12.14 -9.58
C ARG A 199 6.09 13.63 -9.59
N PRO A 200 5.92 14.35 -10.70
CA PRO A 200 6.23 15.76 -10.73
C PRO A 200 5.35 16.46 -9.71
N VAL A 201 5.96 17.24 -8.81
CA VAL A 201 5.27 18.34 -8.12
C VAL A 201 4.91 19.31 -9.23
N ALA A 202 3.77 19.09 -9.90
CA ALA A 202 3.39 19.83 -11.10
C ALA A 202 3.59 21.34 -10.86
N ALA A 203 4.51 21.91 -11.62
CA ALA A 203 4.65 23.34 -11.82
C ALA A 203 3.81 23.70 -13.05
N ALA A 204 3.00 24.75 -12.89
CA ALA A 204 2.10 25.36 -13.86
C ALA A 204 0.81 24.57 -14.17
N ASP A 205 -0.18 24.70 -13.29
CA ASP A 205 -1.36 25.45 -13.74
C ASP A 205 -1.71 26.50 -12.68
N ALA A 206 -1.86 27.74 -13.12
CA ALA A 206 -2.17 28.87 -12.28
C ALA A 206 -3.64 28.78 -11.88
N GLY A 207 -3.94 28.02 -10.83
CA GLY A 207 -5.31 27.83 -10.38
C GLY A 207 -5.40 27.11 -9.03
N SER A 208 -5.21 27.84 -7.94
CA SER A 208 -5.87 27.64 -6.63
C SER A 208 -5.78 26.29 -5.88
N SER A 209 -5.08 25.24 -6.35
CA SER A 209 -4.97 24.01 -5.54
C SER A 209 -4.02 24.25 -4.36
N ASN A 210 -4.60 24.32 -3.16
CA ASN A 210 -3.95 24.59 -1.89
C ASN A 210 -2.74 23.65 -1.71
N THR A 211 -1.61 24.19 -1.27
CA THR A 211 -0.42 23.42 -0.91
C THR A 211 -0.74 22.32 0.09
N ALA A 212 -1.73 22.54 0.99
CA ALA A 212 -2.20 21.53 1.92
C ALA A 212 -2.88 20.33 1.23
N ASP A 213 -3.71 20.54 0.20
CA ASP A 213 -4.37 19.44 -0.51
C ASP A 213 -3.34 18.56 -1.23
N ARG A 214 -2.25 19.17 -1.73
CA ARG A 214 -1.12 18.46 -2.35
C ARG A 214 -0.31 17.69 -1.32
N LEU A 215 -0.11 18.27 -0.13
CA LEU A 215 0.61 17.64 0.98
C LEU A 215 -0.19 16.45 1.52
N THR A 216 -1.51 16.59 1.69
CA THR A 216 -2.41 15.51 2.07
C THR A 216 -2.46 14.40 1.01
N ALA A 217 -2.49 14.74 -0.28
CA ALA A 217 -2.43 13.74 -1.35
C ALA A 217 -1.09 12.97 -1.36
N LEU A 218 0.03 13.64 -1.08
CA LEU A 218 1.34 13.02 -0.96
C LEU A 218 1.41 12.14 0.30
N GLU A 219 0.93 12.63 1.43
CA GLU A 219 0.90 11.94 2.72
C GLU A 219 0.04 10.67 2.65
N MET A 220 -1.13 10.71 2.00
CA MET A 220 -1.93 9.50 1.74
C MET A 220 -1.21 8.49 0.83
N HIS A 221 -0.39 8.98 -0.12
CA HIS A 221 0.32 8.10 -1.04
C HIS A 221 1.54 7.44 -0.39
N VAL A 222 2.26 8.18 0.46
CA VAL A 222 3.39 7.68 1.26
C VAL A 222 2.88 6.78 2.39
N GLY A 223 1.77 7.12 3.04
CA GLY A 223 1.14 6.28 4.07
C GLY A 223 0.51 5.00 3.55
N SER A 224 0.30 4.89 2.23
CA SER A 224 -0.11 3.65 1.58
C SER A 224 1.08 2.76 1.20
N LEU A 225 2.32 3.28 1.18
CA LEU A 225 3.53 2.58 0.75
C LEU A 225 3.87 1.42 1.68
#